data_AF-A0A9E8MZS1-F1
#
_entry.id   AF-A0A9E8MZS1-F1
#
_cell.length_a   1.000
_cell.length_b   1.000
_cell.length_c   1.000
_cell.angle_alpha   90.00
_cell.angle_beta   90.00
_cell.angle_gamma   90.00
#
_symmetry.space_group_name_H-M   'P 1'
#
loop_
_entity.id
_entity.type
_entity.pdbx_description
1 polymer ?
#
loop_
_entity_poly.entity_id
_entity_poly.type
_entity_poly.pdbx_seq_one_letter_code
_entity_poly.pdbx_strand_id
1 'polypeptide(L)'
;MIFPKYFNWNVELKTISLVNRQIMTVHTFFIALTLFLIGALCFTSALDLINTKLGHSITFGLGVFWSVRLFVQFFVYSPKLRKGKTFETIIHIIFSLLWLYFASVFLMIYFK
;
A
#
# COMPACT_ATOMS: atom_id res chain seq x y z
N MET A 1 -1.69 -17.25 4.06
CA MET A 1 -0.58 -16.25 4.15
C MET A 1 0.57 -16.69 3.24
N ILE A 2 0.60 -16.22 1.98
CA ILE A 2 1.66 -16.57 1.00
C ILE A 2 2.90 -15.69 1.21
N PHE A 3 2.70 -14.46 1.68
CA PHE A 3 3.72 -13.44 1.88
C PHE A 3 4.85 -13.83 2.85
N PRO A 4 4.60 -14.37 4.07
CA PRO A 4 5.68 -14.74 5.00
C PRO A 4 6.55 -15.88 4.49
N LYS A 5 5.97 -16.78 3.69
CA LYS A 5 6.68 -17.91 3.07
C LYS A 5 7.57 -17.43 1.92
N TYR A 6 7.09 -16.47 1.12
CA TYR A 6 7.85 -15.89 0.01
C TYR A 6 9.12 -15.16 0.49
N PHE A 7 9.02 -14.39 1.57
CA PHE A 7 10.14 -13.62 2.13
C PHE A 7 10.98 -14.40 3.16
N ASN A 8 10.80 -15.72 3.27
CA ASN A 8 11.50 -16.57 4.25
C ASN A 8 11.50 -15.98 5.67
N TRP A 9 10.36 -15.43 6.11
CA TRP A 9 10.25 -14.75 7.41
C TRP A 9 10.62 -15.64 8.59
N ASN A 10 10.47 -16.96 8.44
CA ASN A 10 10.89 -17.94 9.44
C ASN A 10 12.42 -17.94 9.67
N VAL A 11 13.21 -17.41 8.74
CA VAL A 11 14.67 -17.28 8.82
C VAL A 11 15.05 -15.82 9.06
N GLU A 12 14.56 -14.90 8.23
CA GLU A 12 14.89 -13.47 8.28
C GLU A 12 14.43 -12.79 9.58
N LEU A 13 13.28 -13.18 10.14
CA LEU A 13 12.74 -12.57 11.38
C LEU A 13 13.20 -13.29 12.66
N LYS A 14 14.15 -14.25 12.59
CA LYS A 14 14.74 -14.86 13.79
C LYS A 14 15.72 -13.93 14.50
N THR A 15 16.33 -13.00 13.76
CA THR A 15 17.30 -12.03 14.27
C THR A 15 16.66 -10.88 15.05
N ILE A 16 15.32 -10.72 14.95
CA ILE A 16 14.55 -9.73 15.70
C ILE A 16 13.82 -10.37 16.88
N SER A 17 13.53 -9.55 17.91
CA SER A 17 12.81 -9.99 19.11
C SER A 17 11.46 -10.62 18.77
N LEU A 18 10.99 -11.55 19.62
CA LEU A 18 9.69 -12.22 19.46
C LEU A 18 8.55 -11.22 19.27
N VAL A 19 8.57 -10.15 20.08
CA VAL A 19 7.58 -9.07 20.04
C VAL A 19 7.57 -8.38 18.67
N ASN A 20 8.75 -8.01 18.15
CA ASN A 20 8.85 -7.34 16.85
C ASN A 20 8.36 -8.23 15.70
N ARG A 21 8.64 -9.54 15.75
CA ARG A 21 8.14 -10.49 14.74
C ARG A 21 6.63 -10.62 14.75
N GLN A 22 6.02 -10.66 15.93
CA GLN A 22 4.56 -10.70 16.08
C GLN A 22 3.93 -9.39 15.59
N ILE A 23 4.51 -8.24 15.96
CA ILE A 23 4.09 -6.92 15.49
C ILE A 23 4.05 -6.89 13.96
N MET A 24 5.12 -7.30 13.27
CA MET A 24 5.17 -7.33 11.80
C MET A 24 4.06 -8.18 11.18
N THR A 25 3.77 -9.34 11.77
CA THR A 25 2.74 -10.26 11.28
C THR A 25 1.34 -9.66 11.45
N VAL A 26 1.04 -9.12 12.65
CA VAL A 26 -0.25 -8.50 12.96
C VAL A 26 -0.46 -7.24 12.10
N HIS A 27 0.54 -6.38 11.98
CA HIS A 27 0.45 -5.17 11.17
C HIS A 27 0.19 -5.49 9.70
N THR A 28 0.88 -6.49 9.15
CA THR A 28 0.67 -6.91 7.75
C THR A 28 -0.76 -7.40 7.52
N PHE A 29 -1.34 -8.13 8.48
CA PHE A 29 -2.74 -8.54 8.42
C PHE A 29 -3.69 -7.34 8.42
N PHE A 30 -3.50 -6.39 9.34
CA PHE A 30 -4.36 -5.19 9.41
C PHE A 30 -4.22 -4.30 8.17
N ILE A 31 -3.03 -4.20 7.58
CA ILE A 31 -2.85 -3.51 6.29
C ILE A 31 -3.68 -4.21 5.21
N ALA A 32 -3.57 -5.53 5.08
CA ALA A 32 -4.34 -6.28 4.08
C ALA A 32 -5.85 -6.12 4.28
N LEU A 33 -6.33 -6.19 5.53
CA LEU A 33 -7.73 -5.98 5.87
C LEU A 33 -8.19 -4.56 5.53
N THR A 34 -7.41 -3.54 5.88
CA THR A 34 -7.75 -2.15 5.59
C THR A 34 -7.83 -1.90 4.08
N LEU A 35 -6.88 -2.43 3.31
CA LEU A 35 -6.91 -2.33 1.85
C LEU A 35 -8.13 -3.02 1.25
N PHE A 36 -8.50 -4.19 1.77
CA PHE A 36 -9.73 -4.88 1.36
C PHE A 36 -10.98 -4.04 1.67
N LEU A 37 -11.07 -3.47 2.86
CA LEU A 37 -12.22 -2.64 3.26
C LEU A 37 -12.31 -1.35 2.44
N ILE A 38 -11.19 -0.68 2.14
CA ILE A 38 -11.17 0.48 1.24
C ILE A 38 -11.64 0.08 -0.16
N GLY A 39 -11.18 -1.07 -0.66
CA GLY A 39 -11.63 -1.61 -1.95
C GLY A 39 -13.14 -1.92 -1.96
N ALA A 40 -13.65 -2.53 -0.90
CA ALA A 40 -15.08 -2.79 -0.72
C ALA A 40 -15.88 -1.50 -0.68
N LEU A 41 -15.43 -0.49 0.06
CA LEU A 41 -16.06 0.85 0.11
C LEU A 41 -16.14 1.48 -1.29
N CYS A 42 -15.06 1.38 -2.07
CA CYS A 42 -15.04 1.90 -3.45
C CYS A 42 -16.04 1.15 -4.35
N PHE A 43 -16.27 -0.14 -4.12
CA PHE A 43 -17.20 -0.95 -4.91
C PHE A 43 -18.66 -0.72 -4.52
N THR A 44 -18.96 -0.62 -3.22
CA THR A 44 -20.34 -0.50 -2.72
C THR A 44 -20.86 0.92 -2.74
N SER A 45 -19.98 1.92 -2.61
CA SER A 45 -20.35 3.33 -2.38
C SER A 45 -19.69 4.27 -3.39
N ALA A 46 -19.37 3.78 -4.60
CA ALA A 46 -18.71 4.55 -5.65
C ALA A 46 -19.41 5.89 -5.95
N LEU A 47 -20.74 5.86 -6.12
CA LEU A 47 -21.51 7.06 -6.46
C LEU A 47 -21.48 8.10 -5.33
N ASP A 48 -21.55 7.66 -4.08
CA ASP A 48 -21.48 8.56 -2.93
C ASP A 48 -20.09 9.16 -2.76
N LEU A 49 -19.03 8.38 -3.03
CA LEU A 49 -17.65 8.84 -3.03
C LEU A 49 -17.39 9.94 -4.06
N ILE A 50 -18.09 9.89 -5.20
CA ILE A 50 -17.90 10.83 -6.31
C ILE A 50 -18.81 12.07 -6.20
N ASN A 51 -20.01 11.95 -5.64
CA ASN A 51 -21.02 13.03 -5.70
C ASN A 51 -21.24 13.77 -4.37
N THR A 52 -20.74 13.25 -3.24
CA THR A 52 -21.01 13.85 -1.92
C THR A 52 -19.79 14.55 -1.36
N LYS A 53 -19.99 15.63 -0.58
CA LYS A 53 -18.91 16.36 0.11
C LYS A 53 -18.06 15.45 1.02
N LEU A 54 -18.73 14.52 1.71
CA LEU A 54 -18.05 13.53 2.54
C LEU A 54 -17.21 12.58 1.66
N GLY A 55 -17.79 12.10 0.56
CA GLY A 55 -17.11 11.29 -0.44
C GLY A 55 -15.83 11.93 -0.97
N HIS A 56 -15.91 13.18 -1.41
CA HIS A 56 -14.74 13.97 -1.83
C HIS A 56 -13.68 14.09 -0.73
N SER A 57 -14.08 14.29 0.52
CA SER A 57 -13.12 14.37 1.64
C SER A 57 -12.39 13.03 1.87
N ILE A 58 -13.13 11.92 1.75
CA ILE A 58 -12.57 10.56 1.86
C ILE A 58 -11.62 10.29 0.69
N THR A 59 -12.03 10.57 -0.55
CA THR A 59 -11.19 10.34 -1.74
C THR A 59 -9.94 11.23 -1.72
N PHE A 60 -10.03 12.48 -1.25
CA PHE A 60 -8.85 13.31 -1.02
C PHE A 60 -7.87 12.69 -0.03
N GLY A 61 -8.37 12.24 1.13
CA GLY A 61 -7.54 11.57 2.14
C GLY A 61 -6.86 10.31 1.60
N LEU A 62 -7.58 9.50 0.82
CA LEU A 62 -7.03 8.33 0.14
C LEU A 62 -5.98 8.73 -0.90
N GLY A 63 -6.24 9.77 -1.71
CA GLY A 63 -5.30 10.31 -2.69
C GLY A 63 -3.98 10.77 -2.05
N VAL A 64 -4.05 11.50 -0.94
CA VAL A 64 -2.88 11.91 -0.15
C VAL A 64 -2.15 10.68 0.40
N PHE A 65 -2.86 9.73 1.00
CA PHE A 65 -2.26 8.50 1.54
C PHE A 65 -1.47 7.74 0.46
N TRP A 66 -2.05 7.53 -0.72
CA TRP A 66 -1.38 6.83 -1.82
C TRP A 66 -0.21 7.63 -2.41
N SER A 67 -0.30 8.96 -2.42
CA SER A 67 0.79 9.84 -2.86
C SER A 67 1.98 9.77 -1.91
N VAL A 68 1.73 9.83 -0.60
CA VAL A 68 2.76 9.63 0.42
C VAL A 68 3.34 8.22 0.33
N ARG A 69 2.51 7.20 0.07
CA ARG A 69 2.99 5.81 -0.12
C ARG A 69 3.93 5.70 -1.31
N LEU A 70 3.60 6.34 -2.44
CA LEU A 70 4.47 6.44 -3.62
C LEU A 70 5.77 7.18 -3.31
N PHE A 71 5.70 8.30 -2.57
CA PHE A 71 6.90 9.03 -2.14
C PHE A 71 7.83 8.16 -1.29
N VAL A 72 7.30 7.49 -0.26
CA VAL A 72 8.08 6.56 0.58
C VAL A 72 8.71 5.45 -0.26
N GLN A 73 7.97 4.94 -1.26
CA GLN A 73 8.43 3.90 -2.16
C GLN A 73 9.74 4.29 -2.87
N PHE A 74 9.87 5.53 -3.34
CA PHE A 74 11.06 6.01 -4.07
C PHE A 74 12.17 6.55 -3.18
N PHE A 75 11.83 7.31 -2.14
CA PHE A 75 12.80 8.11 -1.38
C PHE A 75 13.25 7.48 -0.07
N VAL A 76 12.42 6.62 0.54
CA VAL A 76 12.76 6.00 1.84
C VAL A 76 13.39 4.62 1.67
N TYR A 77 12.91 3.79 0.73
CA TYR A 77 13.53 2.48 0.52
C TYR A 77 14.89 2.60 -0.17
N SER A 78 15.89 1.94 0.42
CA SER A 78 17.25 1.95 -0.11
C SER A 78 17.32 1.33 -1.52
N PRO A 79 17.98 1.99 -2.51
CA PRO A 79 18.26 1.40 -3.81
C PRO A 79 19.07 0.10 -3.74
N LYS A 80 19.78 -0.15 -2.62
CA LYS A 80 20.51 -1.40 -2.36
C LYS A 80 19.60 -2.63 -2.34
N LEU A 81 18.30 -2.46 -2.06
CA LEU A 81 17.30 -3.53 -2.11
C LEU A 81 16.98 -4.00 -3.55
N ARG A 82 17.28 -3.18 -4.57
CA ARG A 82 16.94 -3.44 -5.99
C ARG A 82 18.17 -3.72 -6.85
N LYS A 83 19.32 -3.12 -6.54
CA LYS A 83 20.50 -3.14 -7.42
C LYS A 83 21.01 -4.57 -7.62
N GLY A 84 20.97 -5.05 -8.87
CA GLY A 84 21.40 -6.41 -9.24
C GLY A 84 20.33 -7.50 -9.10
N LYS A 85 19.10 -7.14 -8.71
CA LYS A 85 17.99 -8.10 -8.56
C LYS A 85 16.80 -7.73 -9.45
N THR A 86 16.60 -8.52 -10.50
CA THR A 86 15.61 -8.27 -11.55
C THR A 86 14.18 -8.36 -11.02
N PHE A 87 13.90 -9.36 -10.17
CA PHE A 87 12.57 -9.57 -9.60
C PHE A 87 12.11 -8.42 -8.69
N GLU A 88 12.95 -7.98 -7.76
CA GLU A 88 12.66 -6.88 -6.84
C GLU A 88 12.49 -5.56 -7.59
N THR A 89 13.20 -5.38 -8.71
CA THR A 89 13.04 -4.23 -9.60
C THR A 89 11.68 -4.25 -10.31
N ILE A 90 11.27 -5.40 -10.84
CA ILE A 90 9.96 -5.58 -11.49
C ILE A 90 8.82 -5.30 -10.50
N ILE A 91 8.90 -5.89 -9.30
CA ILE A 91 7.94 -5.64 -8.22
C ILE A 91 7.88 -4.15 -7.89
N HIS A 92 9.04 -3.51 -7.75
CA HIS A 92 9.08 -2.10 -7.44
C HIS A 92 8.37 -1.24 -8.49
N ILE A 93 8.57 -1.53 -9.78
CA ILE A 93 7.90 -0.83 -10.88
C ILE A 93 6.40 -1.06 -10.85
N ILE A 94 5.94 -2.32 -10.75
CA ILE A 94 4.51 -2.66 -10.70
C ILE A 94 3.82 -1.92 -9.55
N PHE A 95 4.39 -1.99 -8.34
CA PHE A 95 3.80 -1.31 -7.19
C PHE A 95 3.82 0.21 -7.34
N SER A 96 4.88 0.79 -7.92
CA SER A 96 4.93 2.23 -8.16
C SER A 96 3.85 2.69 -9.14
N LEU A 97 3.63 1.94 -10.22
CA LEU A 97 2.54 2.20 -11.17
C LEU A 97 1.17 2.07 -10.50
N LEU A 98 1.00 1.05 -9.65
CA LEU A 98 -0.25 0.85 -8.90
C LEU A 98 -0.55 2.01 -7.96
N TRP A 99 0.43 2.45 -7.17
CA TRP A 99 0.24 3.57 -6.24
C TRP A 99 0.02 4.89 -6.99
N LEU A 100 0.72 5.11 -8.10
CA LEU A 100 0.50 6.26 -8.97
C LEU A 100 -0.92 6.27 -9.52
N TYR A 101 -1.43 5.13 -9.98
CA TYR A 101 -2.80 4.98 -10.47
C TYR A 101 -3.81 5.34 -9.38
N PHE A 102 -3.70 4.75 -8.18
CA PHE A 102 -4.61 5.07 -7.07
C PHE A 102 -4.54 6.54 -6.66
N ALA A 103 -3.35 7.09 -6.49
CA ALA A 103 -3.18 8.51 -6.17
C ALA A 103 -3.86 9.41 -7.20
N SER A 104 -3.63 9.15 -8.49
CA SER A 104 -4.19 9.94 -9.59
C SER A 104 -5.72 9.86 -9.65
N VAL A 105 -6.30 8.66 -9.55
CA VAL A 105 -7.75 8.47 -9.60
C VAL A 105 -8.44 9.16 -8.43
N PHE A 106 -7.95 8.95 -7.20
CA PHE A 106 -8.57 9.53 -6.01
C PHE A 106 -8.44 11.06 -5.97
N LEU A 107 -7.30 11.62 -6.36
CA LEU A 107 -7.14 13.08 -6.47
C LEU A 107 -8.00 13.65 -7.60
N MET A 108 -8.14 12.95 -8.73
CA MET A 108 -9.00 13.38 -9.83
C MET A 108 -10.47 13.45 -9.42
N ILE A 109 -10.95 12.50 -8.61
CA ILE A 109 -12.32 12.55 -8.06
C ILE A 109 -12.51 13.79 -7.16
N TYR A 110 -11.50 14.18 -6.40
CA TYR A 110 -11.59 15.34 -5.53
C TYR A 110 -11.61 16.68 -6.30
N PHE A 111 -10.76 16.82 -7.32
CA PHE A 111 -10.60 18.07 -8.07
C PHE A 111 -11.60 18.28 -9.21
N LYS A 112 -12.44 17.28 -9.49
CA LYS A 112 -13.48 17.33 -10.51
C LYS A 112 -14.82 17.69 -9.88
#